data_AF-A0A2N6CPE9-F1
#
_entry.id   AF-A0A2N6CPE9-F1
#
_cell.length_a   1.000
_cell.length_b   1.000
_cell.length_c   1.000
_cell.angle_alpha   90.00
_cell.angle_beta   90.00
_cell.angle_gamma   90.00
#
_symmetry.space_group_name_H-M   'P 1'
#
loop_
_entity.id
_entity.type
_entity.pdbx_description
1 polymer ?
#
loop_
_entity_poly.entity_id
_entity_poly.type
_entity_poly.pdbx_seq_one_letter_code
_entity_poly.pdbx_strand_id
1 'polypeptide(L)'
;MSLILYLKQMRLIVLAAAGAILTVGLWGLGRWLAVTHVAMAWLLLPAWMMLGFGILVYAFAIVETSALGQSQAPEFDAALIVNQHRNPAFRLSVLAATAASFWFGLGPPQGMGPAIGLGLVVIAWLPAGIALLALEGSVRRALDPRAIAGFAAAMGWRYLTMVLTLLMAGAALAYTQAFAIGSFFAHMGSLFAVFAVARLLGTQIFARREALELGVFSESELLRERLENDETDSWKQAFDHIHLACGSGRLEEANELLNEVLSRGQRTERALRWFFEELRENGHARLALEVARRIADDKARAGNAAAALDVCEWACKMEPGFVLSGAAATLTMARAAATTGRYSLATAFLKPFPAMFADSAERGAAAMLDARICAEHTGDSTRAREQLDWLAKNVPAIVQSEEYSRVARLVGRSLG
;
A
#
# COMPACT_ATOMS: atom_id res chain seq x y z
N MET A 1 0.43 -17.28 -23.51
CA MET A 1 1.49 -16.92 -22.54
C MET A 1 2.74 -16.32 -23.19
N SER A 2 3.19 -16.73 -24.39
CA SER A 2 4.41 -16.17 -25.01
C SER A 2 4.26 -14.75 -25.59
N LEU A 3 3.07 -14.36 -26.06
CA LEU A 3 2.84 -13.04 -26.69
C LEU A 3 2.97 -11.87 -25.69
N ILE A 4 2.47 -12.04 -24.47
CA ILE A 4 2.54 -11.03 -23.39
C ILE A 4 3.98 -10.85 -22.90
N LEU A 5 4.73 -11.95 -22.80
CA LEU A 5 6.16 -11.95 -22.51
C LEU A 5 6.96 -11.23 -23.61
N TYR A 6 6.62 -11.47 -24.88
CA TYR A 6 7.26 -10.82 -26.02
C TYR A 6 6.98 -9.31 -26.07
N LEU A 7 5.73 -8.90 -25.81
CA LEU A 7 5.34 -7.49 -25.71
C LEU A 7 6.02 -6.76 -24.53
N LYS A 8 6.17 -7.43 -23.37
CA LYS A 8 6.92 -6.89 -22.24
C LYS A 8 8.41 -6.74 -22.56
N GLN A 9 9.03 -7.74 -23.20
CA GLN A 9 10.44 -7.67 -23.62
C GLN A 9 10.67 -6.56 -24.65
N MET A 10 9.76 -6.42 -25.63
CA MET A 10 9.87 -5.39 -26.67
C MET A 10 9.74 -3.98 -26.08
N ARG A 11 8.85 -3.77 -25.11
CA ARG A 11 8.76 -2.51 -24.36
C ARG A 11 10.03 -2.19 -23.59
N LEU A 12 10.65 -3.19 -22.95
CA LEU A 12 11.90 -3.01 -22.19
C LEU A 12 13.07 -2.60 -23.10
N ILE A 13 13.16 -3.22 -24.29
CA ILE A 13 14.16 -2.88 -25.31
C ILE A 13 13.94 -1.45 -25.83
N VAL A 14 12.69 -1.06 -26.08
CA VAL A 14 12.36 0.30 -26.55
C VAL A 14 12.66 1.35 -25.47
N LEU A 15 12.34 1.08 -24.20
CA LEU A 15 12.69 1.96 -23.08
C LEU A 15 14.21 2.08 -22.87
N ALA A 16 14.94 0.96 -22.96
CA ALA A 16 16.39 0.96 -22.88
C ALA A 16 17.03 1.73 -24.05
N ALA A 17 16.50 1.57 -25.27
CA ALA A 17 16.95 2.30 -26.45
C ALA A 17 16.63 3.80 -26.33
N ALA A 18 15.44 4.17 -25.88
CA ALA A 18 15.06 5.57 -25.66
C ALA A 18 15.93 6.23 -24.57
N GLY A 19 16.19 5.52 -23.46
CA GLY A 19 17.11 5.97 -22.41
C GLY A 19 18.55 6.10 -22.91
N ALA A 20 19.02 5.18 -23.76
CA ALA A 20 20.34 5.25 -24.39
C ALA A 20 20.43 6.44 -25.37
N ILE A 21 19.40 6.70 -26.18
CA ILE A 21 19.38 7.84 -27.12
C ILE A 21 19.41 9.15 -26.33
N LEU A 22 18.61 9.23 -25.26
CA LEU A 22 18.49 10.44 -24.46
C LEU A 22 19.76 10.70 -23.63
N THR A 23 20.37 9.67 -23.04
CA THR A 23 21.66 9.78 -22.34
C THR A 23 22.77 10.21 -23.29
N VAL A 24 22.89 9.57 -24.46
CA VAL A 24 23.92 9.88 -25.47
C VAL A 24 23.73 11.29 -26.03
N GLY A 25 22.49 11.67 -26.33
CA GLY A 25 22.13 12.99 -26.82
C GLY A 25 22.48 14.08 -25.80
N LEU A 26 22.07 13.90 -24.55
CA LEU A 26 22.45 14.83 -23.48
C LEU A 26 23.97 14.85 -23.25
N TRP A 27 24.71 13.77 -23.58
CA TRP A 27 26.11 13.62 -23.14
C TRP A 27 27.03 14.23 -24.17
N GLY A 28 26.73 13.96 -25.44
CA GLY A 28 27.29 14.71 -26.57
C GLY A 28 27.03 16.21 -26.43
N LEU A 29 25.79 16.59 -26.12
CA LEU A 29 25.41 18.00 -25.95
C LEU A 29 26.09 18.64 -24.72
N GLY A 30 26.09 17.95 -23.58
CA GLY A 30 26.71 18.41 -22.34
C GLY A 30 28.23 18.54 -22.45
N ARG A 31 28.90 17.58 -23.10
CA ARG A 31 30.35 17.63 -23.33
C ARG A 31 30.72 18.70 -24.35
N TRP A 32 29.94 18.87 -25.42
CA TRP A 32 30.14 19.96 -26.38
C TRP A 32 29.98 21.32 -25.70
N LEU A 33 28.91 21.52 -24.92
CA LEU A 33 28.67 22.74 -24.16
C LEU A 33 29.67 22.97 -23.03
N ALA A 34 30.17 21.93 -22.36
CA ALA A 34 31.21 22.10 -21.34
C ALA A 34 32.54 22.59 -21.92
N VAL A 35 32.82 22.26 -23.18
CA VAL A 35 34.02 22.72 -23.90
C VAL A 35 33.81 24.12 -24.50
N THR A 36 32.61 24.45 -24.98
CA THR A 36 32.35 25.73 -25.67
C THR A 36 31.76 26.82 -24.78
N HIS A 37 30.92 26.46 -23.80
CA HIS A 37 30.12 27.38 -22.98
C HIS A 37 29.88 26.83 -21.56
N VAL A 38 30.83 27.06 -20.65
CA VAL A 38 30.80 26.60 -19.24
C VAL A 38 29.48 26.95 -18.53
N ALA A 39 28.89 28.12 -18.79
CA ALA A 39 27.61 28.52 -18.19
C ALA A 39 26.41 27.66 -18.65
N MET A 40 26.44 27.14 -19.88
CA MET A 40 25.37 26.29 -20.43
C MET A 40 25.47 24.85 -19.92
N ALA A 41 26.68 24.38 -19.58
CA ALA A 41 26.87 23.08 -18.94
C ALA A 41 26.18 23.00 -17.57
N TRP A 42 26.15 24.11 -16.82
CA TRP A 42 25.42 24.20 -15.55
C TRP A 42 23.90 24.08 -15.69
N LEU A 43 23.32 24.50 -16.82
CA LEU A 43 21.88 24.35 -17.10
C LEU A 43 21.47 22.91 -17.39
N LEU A 44 22.37 22.10 -17.96
CA LEU A 44 22.12 20.68 -18.25
C LEU A 44 22.41 19.77 -17.06
N LEU A 45 23.18 20.24 -16.08
CA LEU A 45 23.59 19.46 -14.90
C LEU A 45 22.39 18.91 -14.09
N PRO A 46 21.31 19.68 -13.83
CA PRO A 46 20.12 19.15 -13.17
C PRO A 46 19.44 18.01 -13.95
N ALA A 47 19.31 18.15 -15.28
CA ALA A 47 18.73 17.12 -16.13
C ALA A 47 19.58 15.84 -16.12
N TRP A 48 20.90 16.01 -16.13
CA TRP A 48 21.88 14.94 -15.97
C TRP A 48 21.76 14.21 -14.63
N MET A 49 21.66 14.97 -13.53
CA MET A 49 21.46 14.42 -12.20
C MET A 49 20.14 13.67 -12.09
N MET A 50 19.05 14.23 -12.63
CA MET A 50 17.73 13.60 -12.61
C MET A 50 17.70 12.27 -13.38
N LEU A 51 18.39 12.23 -14.52
CA LEU A 51 18.48 11.02 -15.33
C LEU A 51 19.37 9.95 -14.69
N GLY A 52 20.55 10.34 -14.20
CA GLY A 52 21.43 9.43 -13.46
C GLY A 52 20.76 8.87 -12.20
N PHE A 53 20.00 9.71 -11.50
CA PHE A 53 19.17 9.33 -10.38
C PHE A 53 18.14 8.27 -10.77
N GLY A 54 17.38 8.47 -11.85
CA GLY A 54 16.39 7.50 -12.33
C GLY A 54 17.00 6.14 -12.67
N ILE A 55 18.18 6.13 -13.30
CA ILE A 55 18.92 4.89 -13.60
C ILE A 55 19.32 4.17 -12.30
N LEU A 56 19.82 4.91 -11.30
CA LEU A 56 20.23 4.34 -10.02
C LEU A 56 19.04 3.76 -9.24
N VAL A 57 17.90 4.47 -9.23
CA VAL A 57 16.64 4.00 -8.63
C VAL A 57 16.20 2.69 -9.25
N TYR A 58 16.22 2.61 -10.57
CA TYR A 58 15.82 1.40 -11.27
C TYR A 58 16.81 0.25 -11.04
N ALA A 59 18.12 0.51 -11.07
CA ALA A 59 19.15 -0.48 -10.76
C ALA A 59 18.98 -1.05 -9.33
N PHE A 60 18.62 -0.20 -8.37
CA PHE A 60 18.36 -0.62 -7.00
C PHE A 60 17.12 -1.52 -6.89
N ALA A 61 16.03 -1.16 -7.56
CA ALA A 61 14.84 -1.99 -7.64
C ALA A 61 15.14 -3.37 -8.26
N ILE A 62 16.07 -3.43 -9.24
CA ILE A 62 16.57 -4.70 -9.78
C ILE A 62 17.33 -5.48 -8.70
N VAL A 63 18.27 -4.89 -7.96
CA VAL A 63 19.00 -5.58 -6.89
C VAL A 63 18.03 -6.20 -5.88
N GLU A 64 17.04 -5.43 -5.46
CA GLU A 64 16.07 -5.83 -4.45
C GLU A 64 15.17 -6.99 -4.93
N THR A 65 14.51 -6.84 -6.08
CA THR A 65 13.70 -7.92 -6.67
C THR A 65 14.50 -9.19 -6.92
N SER A 66 15.77 -9.05 -7.28
CA SER A 66 16.70 -10.16 -7.49
C SER A 66 17.16 -10.82 -6.19
N ALA A 67 17.36 -10.03 -5.13
CA ALA A 67 17.68 -10.51 -3.79
C ALA A 67 16.53 -11.28 -3.14
N LEU A 68 15.30 -11.03 -3.60
CA LEU A 68 14.10 -11.78 -3.22
C LEU A 68 13.85 -13.03 -4.09
N GLY A 69 14.71 -13.31 -5.07
CA GLY A 69 14.59 -14.50 -5.92
C GLY A 69 13.57 -14.37 -7.05
N GLN A 70 13.02 -13.19 -7.31
CA GLN A 70 12.09 -12.98 -8.44
C GLN A 70 12.85 -13.07 -9.77
N SER A 71 12.28 -13.77 -10.74
CA SER A 71 12.90 -13.99 -12.05
C SER A 71 12.68 -12.85 -13.05
N GLN A 72 11.70 -11.97 -12.78
CA GLN A 72 11.31 -10.88 -13.68
C GLN A 72 11.84 -9.53 -13.20
N ALA A 73 12.19 -8.65 -14.15
CA ALA A 73 12.58 -7.28 -13.84
C ALA A 73 11.35 -6.45 -13.42
N PRO A 74 11.49 -5.51 -12.47
CA PRO A 74 10.39 -4.66 -12.03
C PRO A 74 9.85 -3.80 -13.18
N GLU A 75 8.53 -3.61 -13.21
CA GLU A 75 7.88 -2.71 -14.17
C GLU A 75 8.28 -1.25 -13.88
N PHE A 76 8.52 -0.49 -14.94
CA PHE A 76 8.87 0.92 -14.81
C PHE A 76 7.59 1.73 -14.60
N ASP A 77 7.31 2.11 -13.34
CA ASP A 77 6.20 2.98 -12.97
C ASP A 77 6.74 4.38 -12.58
N ALA A 78 6.10 5.44 -13.07
CA ALA A 78 6.40 6.81 -12.67
C ALA A 78 6.17 7.04 -11.16
N ALA A 79 5.26 6.27 -10.53
CA ALA A 79 5.04 6.29 -9.09
C ALA A 79 6.29 5.89 -8.28
N LEU A 80 7.15 5.05 -8.86
CA LEU A 80 8.42 4.60 -8.28
C LEU A 80 9.44 5.74 -8.12
N ILE A 81 9.30 6.79 -8.96
CA ILE A 81 10.10 8.02 -8.93
C ILE A 81 9.46 9.08 -8.02
N VAL A 82 8.13 9.16 -7.98
CA VAL A 82 7.37 10.19 -7.22
C VAL A 82 7.36 9.94 -5.70
N ASN A 83 7.46 8.69 -5.23
CA ASN A 83 7.64 8.35 -3.80
C ASN A 83 9.09 8.60 -3.30
N GLN A 84 9.59 9.81 -3.58
CA GLN A 84 10.99 10.23 -3.58
C GLN A 84 11.67 10.24 -2.18
N HIS A 85 10.91 10.38 -1.09
CA HIS A 85 11.46 10.54 0.27
C HIS A 85 11.60 9.24 1.07
N ARG A 86 10.83 8.20 0.71
CA ARG A 86 10.91 6.86 1.35
C ARG A 86 11.83 5.90 0.60
N ASN A 87 12.24 6.24 -0.62
CA ASN A 87 12.96 5.33 -1.50
C ASN A 87 14.46 5.21 -1.09
N PRO A 88 14.98 4.02 -0.73
CA PRO A 88 16.40 3.82 -0.40
C PRO A 88 17.36 4.25 -1.52
N ALA A 89 16.89 4.29 -2.77
CA ALA A 89 17.63 4.82 -3.91
C ALA A 89 17.91 6.33 -3.85
N PHE A 90 17.01 7.14 -3.27
CA PHE A 90 17.25 8.58 -3.06
C PHE A 90 18.40 8.80 -2.08
N ARG A 91 18.51 7.92 -1.09
CA ARG A 91 19.57 7.97 -0.09
C ARG A 91 20.93 7.55 -0.68
N LEU A 92 20.90 6.60 -1.61
CA LEU A 92 22.08 6.13 -2.35
C LEU A 92 22.56 7.15 -3.39
N SER A 93 21.65 7.87 -4.06
CA SER A 93 22.03 8.95 -4.97
C SER A 93 22.59 10.16 -4.24
N VAL A 94 22.09 10.48 -3.03
CA VAL A 94 22.69 11.52 -2.17
C VAL A 94 24.09 11.07 -1.74
N LEU A 95 24.27 9.81 -1.35
CA LEU A 95 25.59 9.27 -1.01
C LEU A 95 26.55 9.24 -2.20
N ALA A 96 26.09 8.80 -3.38
CA ALA A 96 26.87 8.77 -4.61
C ALA A 96 27.21 10.18 -5.10
N ALA A 97 26.28 11.13 -4.98
CA ALA A 97 26.52 12.55 -5.25
C ALA A 97 27.52 13.15 -4.25
N THR A 98 27.47 12.74 -2.98
CA THR A 98 28.44 13.19 -1.96
C THR A 98 29.83 12.61 -2.21
N ALA A 99 29.92 11.32 -2.56
CA ALA A 99 31.17 10.67 -2.92
C ALA A 99 31.75 11.25 -4.22
N ALA A 100 30.92 11.47 -5.25
CA ALA A 100 31.33 12.14 -6.48
C ALA A 100 31.78 13.58 -6.20
N SER A 101 31.05 14.34 -5.36
CA SER A 101 31.44 15.69 -4.95
C SER A 101 32.75 15.69 -4.17
N PHE A 102 33.04 14.65 -3.39
CA PHE A 102 34.32 14.47 -2.71
C PHE A 102 35.46 14.20 -3.71
N TRP A 103 35.21 13.35 -4.72
CA TRP A 103 36.16 13.03 -5.79
C TRP A 103 36.47 14.20 -6.74
N PHE A 104 35.45 15.00 -7.07
CA PHE A 104 35.59 16.15 -7.97
C PHE A 104 35.93 17.47 -7.23
N GLY A 105 35.52 17.63 -5.97
CA GLY A 105 35.62 18.87 -5.20
C GLY A 105 36.92 19.07 -4.41
N LEU A 106 37.58 17.99 -3.98
CA LEU A 106 38.89 18.09 -3.29
C LEU A 106 40.08 18.04 -4.26
N GLY A 107 39.82 17.80 -5.55
CA GLY A 107 40.85 17.44 -6.53
C GLY A 107 41.46 16.07 -6.22
N PRO A 108 42.03 15.37 -7.24
CA PRO A 108 42.83 14.20 -6.94
C PRO A 108 43.94 14.62 -5.97
N PRO A 109 44.06 14.00 -4.78
CA PRO A 109 45.16 14.29 -3.87
C PRO A 109 46.45 14.15 -4.66
N GLN A 110 47.36 15.11 -4.51
CA GLN A 110 48.56 15.27 -5.33
C GLN A 110 49.34 13.94 -5.39
N GLY A 111 49.13 13.15 -6.44
CA GLY A 111 49.63 11.79 -6.61
C GLY A 111 48.56 10.76 -7.01
N MET A 112 48.79 10.00 -8.09
CA MET A 112 47.88 8.93 -8.54
C MET A 112 47.68 7.82 -7.50
N GLY A 113 48.65 7.58 -6.60
CA GLY A 113 48.63 6.48 -5.63
C GLY A 113 47.48 6.56 -4.60
N PRO A 114 47.36 7.64 -3.81
CA PRO A 114 46.29 7.80 -2.83
C PRO A 114 44.89 7.79 -3.45
N ALA A 115 44.74 8.35 -4.66
CA ALA A 115 43.48 8.32 -5.39
C ALA A 115 43.06 6.89 -5.76
N ILE A 116 43.98 6.09 -6.31
CA ILE A 116 43.71 4.69 -6.67
C ILE A 116 43.34 3.88 -5.41
N GLY A 117 44.07 4.07 -4.30
CA GLY A 117 43.79 3.40 -3.04
C GLY A 117 42.37 3.69 -2.52
N LEU A 118 41.97 4.96 -2.51
CA LEU A 118 40.62 5.35 -2.11
C LEU A 118 39.55 4.80 -3.05
N GLY A 119 39.81 4.79 -4.36
CA GLY A 119 38.89 4.24 -5.37
C GLY A 119 38.64 2.74 -5.16
N LEU A 120 39.70 1.97 -4.90
CA LEU A 120 39.58 0.56 -4.59
C LEU A 120 38.78 0.31 -3.30
N VAL A 121 38.96 1.14 -2.27
CA VAL A 121 38.18 1.06 -1.04
C VAL A 121 36.70 1.32 -1.33
N VAL A 122 36.36 2.38 -2.08
CA VAL A 122 34.97 2.71 -2.44
C VAL A 122 34.33 1.60 -3.27
N ILE A 123 35.03 1.05 -4.25
CA ILE A 123 34.55 -0.07 -5.08
C ILE A 123 34.35 -1.34 -4.25
N ALA A 124 35.27 -1.61 -3.33
CA ALA A 124 35.12 -2.72 -2.38
C ALA A 124 33.98 -2.47 -1.39
N TRP A 125 33.57 -1.22 -1.16
CA TRP A 125 32.51 -0.86 -0.23
C TRP A 125 31.11 -0.95 -0.86
N LEU A 126 31.00 -0.62 -2.15
CA LEU A 126 29.74 -0.49 -2.89
C LEU A 126 28.81 -1.72 -2.80
N PRO A 127 29.27 -2.96 -3.01
CA PRO A 127 28.39 -4.14 -2.96
C PRO A 127 27.68 -4.31 -1.61
N ALA A 128 28.41 -4.15 -0.50
CA ALA A 128 27.84 -4.24 0.85
C ALA A 128 26.93 -3.04 1.16
N GLY A 129 27.33 -1.82 0.77
CA GLY A 129 26.53 -0.62 0.99
C GLY A 129 25.17 -0.70 0.26
N ILE A 130 25.18 -1.15 -1.00
CA ILE A 130 23.95 -1.36 -1.78
C ILE A 130 23.10 -2.47 -1.14
N ALA A 131 23.70 -3.58 -0.72
CA ALA A 131 22.98 -4.69 -0.11
C ALA A 131 22.33 -4.28 1.23
N LEU A 132 23.07 -3.62 2.12
CA LEU A 132 22.54 -3.16 3.41
C LEU A 132 21.45 -2.10 3.23
N LEU A 133 21.59 -1.20 2.25
CA LEU A 133 20.51 -0.26 1.89
C LEU A 133 19.27 -0.99 1.38
N ALA A 134 19.46 -2.03 0.55
CA ALA A 134 18.35 -2.77 -0.07
C ALA A 134 17.61 -3.63 0.94
N LEU A 135 18.34 -4.21 1.89
CA LEU A 135 17.80 -5.14 2.88
C LEU A 135 17.27 -4.42 4.12
N GLU A 136 17.94 -3.36 4.58
CA GLU A 136 17.64 -2.74 5.88
C GLU A 136 17.08 -1.31 5.76
N GLY A 137 17.11 -0.71 4.56
CA GLY A 137 16.65 0.67 4.33
C GLY A 137 17.45 1.75 5.06
N SER A 138 18.50 1.39 5.82
CA SER A 138 19.23 2.29 6.73
C SER A 138 20.57 2.75 6.17
N VAL A 139 20.68 4.05 5.89
CA VAL A 139 21.92 4.69 5.41
C VAL A 139 23.03 4.62 6.44
N ARG A 140 22.66 4.77 7.72
CA ARG A 140 23.62 4.77 8.81
C ARG A 140 24.36 3.44 8.89
N ARG A 141 23.66 2.34 8.64
CA ARG A 141 24.24 1.00 8.66
C ARG A 141 25.02 0.68 7.39
N ALA A 142 24.56 1.18 6.25
CA ALA A 142 25.29 1.11 4.98
C ALA A 142 26.57 1.97 4.91
N LEU A 143 26.79 2.84 5.90
CA LEU A 143 28.03 3.59 6.08
C LEU A 143 28.87 3.12 7.27
N ASP A 144 28.39 2.15 8.04
CA ASP A 144 29.11 1.63 9.20
C ASP A 144 30.16 0.59 8.75
N PRO A 145 31.47 0.87 8.88
CA PRO A 145 32.53 -0.05 8.46
C PRO A 145 32.40 -1.44 9.09
N ARG A 146 31.83 -1.53 10.31
CA ARG A 146 31.63 -2.81 11.00
C ARG A 146 30.53 -3.63 10.35
N ALA A 147 29.43 -3.00 9.96
CA ALA A 147 28.33 -3.66 9.27
C ALA A 147 28.76 -4.17 7.90
N ILE A 148 29.57 -3.40 7.18
CA ILE A 148 30.15 -3.85 5.90
C ILE A 148 31.17 -4.97 6.09
N ALA A 149 32.06 -4.88 7.07
CA ALA A 149 33.00 -5.96 7.35
C ALA A 149 32.27 -7.26 7.74
N GLY A 150 31.20 -7.15 8.54
CA GLY A 150 30.31 -8.27 8.88
C GLY A 150 29.62 -8.86 7.64
N PHE A 151 29.05 -8.01 6.77
CA PHE A 151 28.44 -8.45 5.52
C PHE A 151 29.46 -9.14 4.60
N ALA A 152 30.64 -8.55 4.42
CA ALA A 152 31.71 -9.12 3.60
C ALA A 152 32.18 -10.47 4.16
N ALA A 153 32.31 -10.61 5.49
CA ALA A 153 32.67 -11.86 6.15
C ALA A 153 31.58 -12.94 5.98
N ALA A 154 30.30 -12.59 6.16
CA ALA A 154 29.18 -13.50 5.98
C ALA A 154 29.05 -14.01 4.52
N MET A 155 29.39 -13.15 3.57
CA MET A 155 29.37 -13.45 2.15
C MET A 155 30.61 -14.26 1.69
N GLY A 156 31.75 -14.10 2.37
CA GLY A 156 32.99 -14.84 2.12
C GLY A 156 33.57 -14.61 0.73
N TRP A 157 34.05 -15.66 0.06
CA TRP A 157 34.64 -15.57 -1.29
C TRP A 157 33.71 -14.96 -2.35
N ARG A 158 32.39 -15.12 -2.20
CA ARG A 158 31.42 -14.51 -3.13
C ARG A 158 31.47 -12.98 -3.08
N TYR A 159 31.83 -12.39 -1.95
CA TYR A 159 32.05 -10.94 -1.86
C TYR A 159 33.15 -10.49 -2.82
N LEU A 160 34.26 -11.25 -2.87
CA LEU A 160 35.36 -10.97 -3.78
C LEU A 160 34.90 -11.04 -5.24
N THR A 161 34.04 -12.00 -5.58
CA THR A 161 33.47 -12.08 -6.94
C THR A 161 32.61 -10.87 -7.28
N MET A 162 31.82 -10.36 -6.33
CA MET A 162 31.01 -9.14 -6.53
C MET A 162 31.89 -7.92 -6.77
N VAL A 163 32.94 -7.75 -5.96
CA VAL A 163 33.91 -6.65 -6.10
C VAL A 163 34.65 -6.76 -7.43
N LEU A 164 35.10 -7.96 -7.82
CA LEU A 164 35.79 -8.18 -9.08
C LEU A 164 34.89 -7.92 -10.29
N THR A 165 33.61 -8.33 -10.23
CA THR A 165 32.64 -8.01 -11.28
C THR A 165 32.44 -6.50 -11.41
N LEU A 166 32.37 -5.78 -10.29
CA LEU A 166 32.24 -4.32 -10.29
C LEU A 166 33.49 -3.64 -10.88
N LEU A 167 34.68 -4.13 -10.54
CA LEU A 167 35.96 -3.67 -11.11
C LEU A 167 36.02 -3.92 -12.62
N MET A 168 35.67 -5.13 -13.07
CA MET A 168 35.69 -5.49 -14.50
C MET A 168 34.65 -4.72 -15.30
N ALA A 169 33.44 -4.53 -14.75
CA ALA A 169 32.41 -3.71 -15.37
C ALA A 169 32.85 -2.24 -15.46
N GLY A 170 33.45 -1.71 -14.39
CA GLY A 170 34.02 -0.35 -14.38
C GLY A 170 35.17 -0.17 -15.37
N ALA A 171 36.08 -1.14 -15.45
CA ALA A 171 37.20 -1.12 -16.40
C ALA A 171 36.72 -1.24 -17.85
N ALA A 172 35.77 -2.13 -18.14
CA ALA A 172 35.14 -2.25 -19.45
C ALA A 172 34.41 -0.96 -19.85
N LEU A 173 33.73 -0.32 -18.90
CA LEU A 173 33.09 0.97 -19.11
C LEU A 173 34.11 2.08 -19.42
N ALA A 174 35.19 2.16 -18.63
CA ALA A 174 36.25 3.14 -18.88
C ALA A 174 36.92 2.92 -20.24
N TYR A 175 37.17 1.66 -20.62
CA TYR A 175 37.76 1.29 -21.89
C TYR A 175 36.85 1.64 -23.08
N THR A 176 35.56 1.28 -23.00
CA THR A 176 34.59 1.59 -24.07
C THR A 176 34.40 3.10 -24.27
N GLN A 177 34.46 3.89 -23.19
CA GLN A 177 34.42 5.35 -23.23
C GLN A 177 35.70 5.96 -23.84
N ALA A 178 36.87 5.37 -23.58
CA ALA A 178 38.15 5.86 -24.09
C ALA A 178 38.32 5.66 -25.61
N PHE A 179 37.77 4.57 -26.17
CA PHE A 179 37.96 4.22 -27.57
C PHE A 179 36.86 4.73 -28.52
N ALA A 180 35.85 5.44 -28.00
CA ALA A 180 34.81 6.12 -28.77
C ALA A 180 34.17 5.27 -29.90
N ILE A 181 34.12 3.94 -29.75
CA ILE A 181 33.47 3.04 -30.71
C ILE A 181 31.97 3.34 -30.65
N GLY A 182 31.51 4.21 -31.54
CA GLY A 182 30.12 4.66 -31.65
C GLY A 182 29.52 5.02 -30.30
N SER A 183 29.76 6.26 -29.82
CA SER A 183 29.24 6.84 -28.55
C SER A 183 27.89 6.26 -28.09
N PHE A 184 26.94 6.09 -29.02
CA PHE A 184 25.66 5.44 -28.76
C PHE A 184 25.73 4.01 -28.19
N PHE A 185 26.43 3.09 -28.83
CA PHE A 185 26.54 1.69 -28.41
C PHE A 185 27.34 1.54 -27.12
N ALA A 186 28.35 2.39 -26.90
CA ALA A 186 29.10 2.41 -25.65
C ALA A 186 28.21 2.78 -24.45
N HIS A 187 27.29 3.74 -24.61
CA HIS A 187 26.33 4.10 -23.57
C HIS A 187 25.21 3.06 -23.39
N MET A 188 24.75 2.43 -24.47
CA MET A 188 23.79 1.34 -24.35
C MET A 188 24.42 0.14 -23.61
N GLY A 189 25.68 -0.17 -23.92
CA GLY A 189 26.47 -1.18 -23.22
C GLY A 189 26.71 -0.83 -21.75
N SER A 190 26.91 0.45 -21.42
CA SER A 190 27.09 0.89 -20.04
C SER A 190 25.82 0.74 -19.20
N LEU A 191 24.66 1.15 -19.74
CA LEU A 191 23.36 0.97 -19.09
C LEU A 191 23.06 -0.51 -18.89
N PHE A 192 23.28 -1.34 -19.90
CA PHE A 192 23.14 -2.79 -19.80
C PHE A 192 24.06 -3.36 -18.72
N ALA A 193 25.33 -2.94 -18.68
CA ALA A 193 26.28 -3.40 -17.67
C ALA A 193 25.83 -3.03 -16.25
N VAL A 194 25.35 -1.81 -16.02
CA VAL A 194 24.82 -1.38 -14.72
C VAL A 194 23.66 -2.29 -14.27
N PHE A 195 22.69 -2.56 -15.13
CA PHE A 195 21.56 -3.43 -14.80
C PHE A 195 21.95 -4.91 -14.65
N ALA A 196 22.88 -5.40 -15.47
CA ALA A 196 23.41 -6.75 -15.36
C ALA A 196 24.17 -6.95 -14.04
N VAL A 197 24.98 -5.97 -13.64
CA VAL A 197 25.67 -5.96 -12.35
C VAL A 197 24.66 -5.92 -11.20
N ALA A 198 23.65 -5.06 -11.27
CA ALA A 198 22.58 -4.99 -10.27
C ALA A 198 21.86 -6.35 -10.10
N ARG A 199 21.51 -6.98 -11.21
CA ARG A 199 20.88 -8.32 -11.22
C ARG A 199 21.81 -9.36 -10.59
N LEU A 200 23.09 -9.35 -10.96
CA LEU A 200 24.09 -10.27 -10.42
C LEU A 200 24.29 -10.07 -8.92
N LEU A 201 24.38 -8.82 -8.46
CA LEU A 201 24.49 -8.51 -7.03
C LEU A 201 23.30 -9.08 -6.24
N GLY A 202 22.06 -8.82 -6.69
CA GLY A 202 20.89 -9.34 -6.01
C GLY A 202 20.80 -10.87 -6.02
N THR A 203 21.13 -11.53 -7.13
CA THR A 203 21.14 -13.01 -7.17
C THR A 203 22.19 -13.62 -6.23
N GLN A 204 23.34 -12.97 -6.06
CA GLN A 204 24.35 -13.41 -5.09
C GLN A 204 23.85 -13.26 -3.66
N ILE A 205 23.19 -12.14 -3.33
CA ILE A 205 22.55 -11.91 -2.03
C ILE A 205 21.52 -13.00 -1.74
N PHE A 206 20.62 -13.29 -2.70
CA PHE A 206 19.63 -14.36 -2.58
C PHE A 206 20.28 -15.73 -2.30
N ALA A 207 21.39 -16.03 -2.97
CA ALA A 207 22.10 -17.31 -2.85
C ALA A 207 22.84 -17.50 -1.51
N ARG A 208 22.97 -16.47 -0.67
CA ARG A 208 23.60 -16.51 0.67
C ARG A 208 22.68 -16.01 1.77
N ARG A 209 21.38 -15.89 1.50
CA ARG A 209 20.38 -15.35 2.44
C ARG A 209 20.41 -16.01 3.82
N GLU A 210 20.63 -17.32 3.88
CA GLU A 210 20.66 -18.10 5.12
C GLU A 210 21.92 -17.83 5.95
N ALA A 211 23.06 -17.57 5.31
CA ALA A 211 24.33 -17.29 5.97
C ALA A 211 24.48 -15.82 6.41
N LEU A 212 23.68 -14.93 5.83
CA LEU A 212 23.63 -13.51 6.21
C LEU A 212 22.86 -13.28 7.51
N GLU A 213 22.42 -14.34 8.20
CA GLU A 213 21.50 -14.27 9.35
C GLU A 213 20.34 -13.32 9.08
N LEU A 214 19.86 -13.29 7.82
CA LEU A 214 18.53 -12.77 7.47
C LEU A 214 17.42 -13.68 8.05
N GLY A 215 17.73 -14.44 9.09
CA GLY A 215 16.77 -15.03 9.99
C GLY A 215 16.07 -13.90 10.74
N VAL A 216 14.75 -13.82 10.54
CA VAL A 216 13.81 -13.07 11.39
C VAL A 216 13.78 -11.54 11.19
N PHE A 217 14.37 -10.98 10.14
CA PHE A 217 13.87 -9.70 9.57
C PHE A 217 12.91 -10.03 8.42
N SER A 218 11.82 -10.67 8.84
CA SER A 218 10.50 -10.78 8.20
C SER A 218 10.44 -10.64 6.68
N GLU A 219 10.67 -11.78 6.00
CA GLU A 219 10.00 -12.13 4.74
C GLU A 219 8.50 -11.80 4.77
N SER A 220 7.90 -11.72 5.96
CA SER A 220 6.51 -11.35 6.17
C SER A 220 6.23 -9.85 6.36
N GLU A 221 7.17 -8.96 6.69
CA GLU A 221 6.83 -7.58 7.10
C GLU A 221 7.21 -6.56 6.04
N LEU A 222 8.38 -6.71 5.39
CA LEU A 222 8.71 -5.89 4.21
C LEU A 222 7.91 -6.34 2.97
N LEU A 223 7.63 -7.64 2.84
CA LEU A 223 6.71 -8.16 1.83
C LEU A 223 5.25 -7.84 2.18
N ARG A 224 4.83 -7.86 3.46
CA ARG A 224 3.51 -7.33 3.84
C ARG A 224 3.44 -5.85 3.57
N GLU A 225 4.42 -5.05 3.96
CA GLU A 225 4.38 -3.60 3.75
C GLU A 225 4.32 -3.29 2.25
N ARG A 226 5.00 -4.06 1.40
CA ARG A 226 4.87 -3.93 -0.07
C ARG A 226 3.56 -4.43 -0.63
N LEU A 227 3.09 -5.62 -0.26
CA LEU A 227 1.79 -6.12 -0.70
C LEU A 227 0.66 -5.22 -0.20
N GLU A 228 0.74 -4.70 1.02
CA GLU A 228 -0.21 -3.76 1.58
C GLU A 228 -0.16 -2.41 0.87
N ASN A 229 1.03 -1.92 0.46
CA ASN A 229 1.15 -0.70 -0.32
C ASN A 229 0.64 -0.89 -1.76
N ASP A 230 0.99 -2.01 -2.42
CA ASP A 230 0.53 -2.35 -3.76
C ASP A 230 -0.99 -2.57 -3.79
N GLU A 231 -1.56 -3.24 -2.77
CA GLU A 231 -3.01 -3.38 -2.59
C GLU A 231 -3.67 -2.02 -2.40
N THR A 232 -3.12 -1.17 -1.53
CA THR A 232 -3.68 0.17 -1.28
C THR A 232 -3.60 1.05 -2.53
N ASP A 233 -2.51 0.97 -3.30
CA ASP A 233 -2.36 1.71 -4.56
C ASP A 233 -3.31 1.19 -5.65
N SER A 234 -3.59 -0.13 -5.68
CA SER A 234 -4.64 -0.68 -6.54
C SER A 234 -6.03 -0.16 -6.15
N TRP A 235 -6.31 0.00 -4.86
CA TRP A 235 -7.58 0.56 -4.37
C TRP A 235 -7.71 2.03 -4.71
N LYS A 236 -6.63 2.82 -4.63
CA LYS A 236 -6.62 4.22 -5.06
C LYS A 236 -6.92 4.35 -6.54
N GLN A 237 -6.25 3.57 -7.40
CA GLN A 237 -6.52 3.59 -8.84
C GLN A 237 -7.98 3.23 -9.15
N ALA A 238 -8.51 2.20 -8.49
CA ALA A 238 -9.92 1.84 -8.58
C ALA A 238 -10.85 2.96 -8.09
N PHE A 239 -10.50 3.60 -6.97
CA PHE A 239 -11.27 4.70 -6.41
C PHE A 239 -11.32 5.91 -7.34
N ASP A 240 -10.23 6.25 -8.03
CA ASP A 240 -10.22 7.36 -8.99
C ASP A 240 -11.27 7.14 -10.10
N HIS A 241 -11.39 5.92 -10.61
CA HIS A 241 -12.42 5.56 -11.58
C HIS A 241 -13.84 5.65 -11.00
N ILE A 242 -14.04 5.19 -9.76
CA ILE A 242 -15.32 5.30 -9.04
C ILE A 242 -15.68 6.78 -8.82
N HIS A 243 -14.73 7.59 -8.36
CA HIS A 243 -14.91 9.02 -8.08
C HIS A 243 -15.30 9.79 -9.35
N LEU A 244 -14.65 9.49 -10.48
CA LEU A 244 -15.02 10.06 -11.79
C LEU A 244 -16.43 9.65 -12.21
N ALA A 245 -16.80 8.38 -12.04
CA ALA A 245 -18.16 7.89 -12.33
C ALA A 245 -19.20 8.61 -11.47
N CYS A 246 -18.94 8.78 -10.17
CA CYS A 246 -19.80 9.54 -9.26
C CYS A 246 -19.95 11.01 -9.66
N GLY A 247 -18.83 11.69 -10.00
CA GLY A 247 -18.83 13.10 -10.42
C GLY A 247 -19.63 13.33 -11.72
N SER A 248 -19.73 12.30 -12.56
CA SER A 248 -20.52 12.32 -13.80
C SER A 248 -21.98 11.87 -13.63
N GLY A 249 -22.42 11.57 -12.40
CA GLY A 249 -23.79 11.16 -12.09
C GLY A 249 -24.12 9.69 -12.41
N ARG A 250 -23.13 8.87 -12.78
CA ARG A 250 -23.31 7.44 -13.11
C ARG A 250 -23.10 6.57 -11.87
N LEU A 251 -24.08 6.58 -10.97
CA LEU A 251 -23.99 5.89 -9.68
C LEU A 251 -24.00 4.36 -9.83
N GLU A 252 -24.75 3.82 -10.80
CA GLU A 252 -24.81 2.39 -11.07
C GLU A 252 -23.45 1.86 -11.55
N GLU A 253 -22.79 2.56 -12.47
CA GLU A 253 -21.46 2.20 -12.96
C GLU A 253 -20.41 2.27 -11.83
N ALA A 254 -20.49 3.30 -10.98
CA ALA A 254 -19.62 3.42 -9.82
C ALA A 254 -19.78 2.24 -8.85
N ASN A 255 -21.01 1.75 -8.65
CA ASN A 255 -21.28 0.57 -7.83
C ASN A 255 -20.78 -0.72 -8.48
N GLU A 256 -20.92 -0.86 -9.81
CA GLU A 256 -20.37 -2.00 -10.56
C GLU A 256 -18.85 -2.07 -10.44
N LEU A 257 -18.15 -0.95 -10.64
CA LEU A 257 -16.70 -0.86 -10.47
C LEU A 257 -16.27 -1.21 -9.04
N LEU A 258 -16.98 -0.70 -8.04
CA LEU A 258 -16.73 -1.05 -6.64
C LEU A 258 -16.93 -2.56 -6.39
N ASN A 259 -17.97 -3.16 -6.97
CA ASN A 259 -18.23 -4.59 -6.87
C ASN A 259 -17.16 -5.43 -7.58
N GLU A 260 -16.70 -5.00 -8.74
CA GLU A 260 -15.63 -5.63 -9.50
C GLU A 260 -14.33 -5.65 -8.69
N VAL A 261 -13.98 -4.55 -8.04
CA VAL A 261 -12.77 -4.44 -7.21
C VAL A 261 -12.88 -5.31 -5.96
N LEU A 262 -14.02 -5.24 -5.26
CA LEU A 262 -14.26 -6.04 -4.05
C LEU A 262 -14.38 -7.55 -4.34
N SER A 263 -14.79 -7.93 -5.56
CA SER A 263 -14.89 -9.33 -5.98
C SER A 263 -13.57 -9.91 -6.50
N ARG A 264 -12.75 -9.10 -7.20
CA ARG A 264 -11.44 -9.53 -7.71
C ARG A 264 -10.36 -9.65 -6.64
N GLY A 265 -10.45 -8.87 -5.56
CA GLY A 265 -9.29 -8.59 -4.71
C GLY A 265 -9.48 -8.84 -3.21
N GLN A 266 -10.39 -9.72 -2.81
CA GLN A 266 -10.78 -9.97 -1.41
C GLN A 266 -11.72 -8.89 -0.85
N ARG A 267 -12.94 -9.33 -0.50
CA ARG A 267 -13.88 -8.59 0.35
C ARG A 267 -13.37 -8.58 1.80
N THR A 268 -12.18 -8.03 1.99
CA THR A 268 -11.50 -7.95 3.28
C THR A 268 -12.05 -6.76 4.04
N GLU A 269 -12.16 -6.90 5.37
CA GLU A 269 -12.63 -5.82 6.26
C GLU A 269 -11.87 -4.51 6.05
N ARG A 270 -10.57 -4.59 5.79
CA ARG A 270 -9.69 -3.45 5.50
C ARG A 270 -10.13 -2.70 4.25
N ALA A 271 -10.41 -3.41 3.14
CA ALA A 271 -10.83 -2.80 1.88
C ALA A 271 -12.18 -2.09 2.04
N LEU A 272 -13.16 -2.76 2.65
CA LEU A 272 -14.48 -2.17 2.90
C LEU A 272 -14.40 -0.91 3.77
N ARG A 273 -13.59 -0.93 4.83
CA ARG A 273 -13.40 0.23 5.71
C ARG A 273 -12.70 1.37 4.98
N TRP A 274 -11.68 1.07 4.17
CA TRP A 274 -10.97 2.08 3.38
C TRP A 274 -11.90 2.76 2.38
N PHE A 275 -12.64 1.99 1.58
CA PHE A 275 -13.62 2.56 0.63
C PHE A 275 -14.73 3.34 1.32
N PHE A 276 -15.21 2.89 2.49
CA PHE A 276 -16.20 3.63 3.27
C PHE A 276 -15.71 5.02 3.68
N GLU A 277 -14.48 5.11 4.21
CA GLU A 277 -13.89 6.37 4.64
C GLU A 277 -13.67 7.30 3.45
N GLU A 278 -13.08 6.79 2.37
CA GLU A 278 -12.77 7.59 1.19
C GLU A 278 -14.05 8.10 0.49
N LEU A 279 -15.10 7.28 0.38
CA LEU A 279 -16.39 7.72 -0.19
C LEU A 279 -17.07 8.75 0.71
N ARG A 280 -16.93 8.64 2.03
CA ARG A 280 -17.50 9.58 3.00
C ARG A 280 -16.80 10.95 2.91
N GLU A 281 -15.47 10.97 2.93
CA GLU A 281 -14.68 12.20 2.89
C GLU A 281 -14.87 12.97 1.58
N ASN A 282 -15.02 12.24 0.46
CA ASN A 282 -15.23 12.82 -0.86
C ASN A 282 -16.71 13.15 -1.18
N GLY A 283 -17.62 13.00 -0.21
CA GLY A 283 -19.03 13.43 -0.35
C GLY A 283 -19.95 12.47 -1.12
N HIS A 284 -19.52 11.25 -1.41
CA HIS A 284 -20.29 10.23 -2.14
C HIS A 284 -21.25 9.46 -1.21
N ALA A 285 -22.13 10.19 -0.53
CA ALA A 285 -22.96 9.68 0.58
C ALA A 285 -23.81 8.46 0.22
N ARG A 286 -24.37 8.39 -1.00
CA ARG A 286 -25.21 7.25 -1.44
C ARG A 286 -24.43 5.94 -1.52
N LEU A 287 -23.23 5.96 -2.13
CA LEU A 287 -22.36 4.79 -2.22
C LEU A 287 -21.77 4.43 -0.84
N ALA A 288 -21.41 5.42 -0.03
CA ALA A 288 -20.97 5.19 1.34
C ALA A 288 -22.04 4.50 2.20
N LEU A 289 -23.33 4.84 2.02
CA LEU A 289 -24.45 4.14 2.68
C LEU A 289 -24.58 2.68 2.23
N GLU A 290 -24.36 2.39 0.95
CA GLU A 290 -24.36 1.00 0.46
C GLU A 290 -23.20 0.18 1.05
N VAL A 291 -22.00 0.76 1.11
CA VAL A 291 -20.85 0.12 1.76
C VAL A 291 -21.09 -0.07 3.25
N ALA A 292 -21.68 0.92 3.92
CA ALA A 292 -22.06 0.82 5.33
C ALA A 292 -23.04 -0.34 5.59
N ARG A 293 -24.05 -0.50 4.73
CA ARG A 293 -25.01 -1.61 4.82
C ARG A 293 -24.31 -2.97 4.69
N ARG A 294 -23.38 -3.09 3.75
CA ARG A 294 -22.59 -4.33 3.56
C ARG A 294 -21.69 -4.65 4.76
N ILE A 295 -20.99 -3.66 5.31
CA ILE A 295 -20.16 -3.83 6.51
C ILE A 295 -21.01 -4.31 7.67
N ALA A 296 -22.17 -3.67 7.89
CA ALA A 296 -23.07 -4.02 8.97
C ALA A 296 -23.68 -5.42 8.81
N ASP A 297 -24.11 -5.80 7.60
CA ASP A 297 -24.62 -7.15 7.31
C ASP A 297 -23.55 -8.24 7.49
N ASP A 298 -22.31 -7.96 7.08
CA ASP A 298 -21.19 -8.92 7.23
C ASP A 298 -20.81 -9.08 8.71
N LYS A 299 -20.75 -7.98 9.47
CA LYS A 299 -20.42 -8.00 10.90
C LYS A 299 -21.53 -8.57 11.78
N ALA A 300 -22.79 -8.32 11.44
CA ALA A 300 -23.93 -8.92 12.11
C ALA A 300 -23.94 -10.44 11.95
N ARG A 301 -23.70 -10.94 10.72
CA ARG A 301 -23.60 -12.39 10.44
C ARG A 301 -22.39 -13.04 11.10
N ALA A 302 -21.27 -12.33 11.21
CA ALA A 302 -20.07 -12.80 11.90
C ALA A 302 -20.17 -12.77 13.44
N GLY A 303 -21.29 -12.29 14.00
CA GLY A 303 -21.47 -12.15 15.45
C GLY A 303 -20.67 -11.02 16.09
N ASN A 304 -20.02 -10.17 15.29
CA ASN A 304 -19.23 -9.02 15.75
C ASN A 304 -19.94 -7.69 15.43
N ALA A 305 -21.22 -7.62 15.80
CA ALA A 305 -22.09 -6.48 15.56
C ALA A 305 -21.58 -5.18 16.21
N ALA A 306 -20.89 -5.27 17.34
CA ALA A 306 -20.33 -4.11 18.05
C ALA A 306 -19.32 -3.32 17.19
N ALA A 307 -18.52 -4.00 16.37
CA ALA A 307 -17.50 -3.37 15.52
C ALA A 307 -18.07 -2.53 14.36
N ALA A 308 -19.35 -2.68 14.04
CA ALA A 308 -20.02 -1.94 12.96
C ALA A 308 -20.94 -0.81 13.48
N LEU A 309 -21.06 -0.61 14.80
CA LEU A 309 -21.97 0.39 15.37
C LEU A 309 -21.62 1.82 14.96
N ASP A 310 -20.34 2.16 14.84
CA ASP A 310 -19.90 3.50 14.42
C ASP A 310 -20.31 3.82 12.98
N VAL A 311 -20.16 2.83 12.09
CA VAL A 311 -20.55 2.93 10.67
C VAL A 311 -22.06 3.08 10.54
N CYS A 312 -22.81 2.30 11.33
CA CYS A 312 -24.26 2.39 11.40
C CYS A 312 -24.76 3.72 11.98
N GLU A 313 -24.09 4.26 12.98
CA GLU A 313 -24.46 5.53 13.57
C GLU A 313 -24.31 6.68 12.57
N TRP A 314 -23.23 6.66 11.80
CA TRP A 314 -23.06 7.57 10.67
C TRP A 314 -24.17 7.38 9.63
N ALA A 315 -24.51 6.14 9.28
CA ALA A 315 -25.56 5.85 8.30
C ALA A 315 -26.94 6.34 8.76
N CYS A 316 -27.31 6.13 10.02
CA CYS A 316 -28.58 6.62 10.58
C CYS A 316 -28.65 8.16 10.68
N LYS A 317 -27.51 8.84 10.84
CA LYS A 317 -27.43 10.31 10.80
C LYS A 317 -27.67 10.85 9.39
N MET A 318 -27.14 10.16 8.37
CA MET A 318 -27.32 10.53 6.96
C MET A 318 -28.71 10.18 6.45
N GLU A 319 -29.23 9.00 6.81
CA GLU A 319 -30.53 8.50 6.41
C GLU A 319 -31.29 8.00 7.65
N PRO A 320 -32.26 8.77 8.21
CA PRO A 320 -33.02 8.39 9.39
C PRO A 320 -33.88 7.12 9.25
N GLY A 321 -33.95 6.56 8.04
CA GLY A 321 -34.61 5.28 7.70
C GLY A 321 -33.62 4.19 7.30
N PHE A 322 -32.33 4.30 7.66
CA PHE A 322 -31.33 3.30 7.33
C PHE A 322 -31.67 1.94 7.98
N VAL A 323 -31.92 0.93 7.15
CA VAL A 323 -32.19 -0.44 7.59
C VAL A 323 -31.25 -1.42 6.88
N LEU A 324 -30.99 -2.53 7.58
CA LEU A 324 -30.16 -3.63 7.09
C LEU A 324 -30.99 -4.61 6.28
N SER A 325 -30.32 -5.45 5.49
CA SER A 325 -31.00 -6.30 4.51
C SER A 325 -31.82 -7.43 5.15
N GLY A 326 -31.47 -7.84 6.38
CA GLY A 326 -32.11 -8.95 7.08
C GLY A 326 -32.69 -8.58 8.45
N ALA A 327 -33.83 -9.19 8.79
CA ALA A 327 -34.49 -9.03 10.09
C ALA A 327 -33.59 -9.49 11.25
N ALA A 328 -32.96 -10.66 11.12
CA ALA A 328 -32.02 -11.19 12.11
C ALA A 328 -30.77 -10.30 12.27
N ALA A 329 -30.22 -9.76 11.18
CA ALA A 329 -29.07 -8.85 11.21
C ALA A 329 -29.44 -7.53 11.91
N THR A 330 -30.60 -6.96 11.57
CA THR A 330 -31.15 -5.75 12.21
C THR A 330 -31.33 -5.94 13.71
N LEU A 331 -31.93 -7.06 14.13
CA LEU A 331 -32.11 -7.36 15.56
C LEU A 331 -30.77 -7.57 16.27
N THR A 332 -29.81 -8.23 15.64
CA THR A 332 -28.46 -8.45 16.20
C THR A 332 -27.73 -7.12 16.41
N MET A 333 -27.83 -6.21 15.45
CA MET A 333 -27.26 -4.86 15.56
C MET A 333 -27.97 -4.01 16.61
N ALA A 334 -29.31 -4.09 16.69
CA ALA A 334 -30.08 -3.40 17.73
C ALA A 334 -29.72 -3.90 19.15
N ARG A 335 -29.54 -5.22 19.33
CA ARG A 335 -29.06 -5.80 20.60
C ARG A 335 -27.66 -5.32 20.94
N ALA A 336 -26.73 -5.33 19.99
CA ALA A 336 -25.37 -4.84 20.20
C ALA A 336 -25.36 -3.35 20.59
N ALA A 337 -26.15 -2.53 19.92
CA ALA A 337 -26.33 -1.12 20.26
C ALA A 337 -26.87 -0.93 21.69
N ALA A 338 -27.88 -1.73 22.09
CA ALA A 338 -28.42 -1.68 23.44
C ALA A 338 -27.40 -2.11 24.51
N THR A 339 -26.63 -3.17 24.27
CA THR A 339 -25.61 -3.66 25.22
C THR A 339 -24.42 -2.72 25.39
N THR A 340 -24.13 -1.89 24.37
CA THR A 340 -23.05 -0.90 24.41
C THR A 340 -23.52 0.48 24.94
N GLY A 341 -24.78 0.60 25.36
CA GLY A 341 -25.37 1.83 25.88
C GLY A 341 -25.82 2.84 24.81
N ARG A 342 -25.78 2.47 23.53
CA ARG A 342 -26.21 3.33 22.40
C ARG A 342 -27.70 3.19 22.11
N TYR A 343 -28.54 3.57 23.08
CA TYR A 343 -30.00 3.36 23.03
C TYR A 343 -30.70 4.14 21.91
N SER A 344 -30.18 5.33 21.54
CA SER A 344 -30.71 6.11 20.42
C SER A 344 -30.53 5.40 19.07
N LEU A 345 -29.39 4.72 18.89
CA LEU A 345 -29.13 3.92 17.69
C LEU A 345 -29.97 2.63 17.68
N ALA A 346 -30.12 1.98 18.83
CA ALA A 346 -30.98 0.80 18.96
C ALA A 346 -32.44 1.12 18.60
N THR A 347 -32.98 2.23 19.10
CA THR A 347 -34.35 2.67 18.78
C THR A 347 -34.51 3.09 17.31
N ALA A 348 -33.45 3.64 16.68
CA ALA A 348 -33.44 3.94 15.24
C ALA A 348 -33.60 2.67 14.39
N PHE A 349 -33.00 1.55 14.79
CA PHE A 349 -33.19 0.26 14.10
C PHE A 349 -34.55 -0.39 14.39
N LEU A 350 -35.06 -0.25 15.61
CA LEU A 350 -36.30 -0.92 16.04
C LEU A 350 -37.57 -0.20 15.55
N LYS A 351 -37.52 1.12 15.34
CA LYS A 351 -38.69 1.90 14.88
C LYS A 351 -39.23 1.49 13.49
N PRO A 352 -38.40 1.31 12.44
CA PRO A 352 -38.89 0.84 11.13
C PRO A 352 -39.14 -0.68 11.07
N PHE A 353 -38.68 -1.44 12.07
CA PHE A 353 -38.72 -2.91 12.06
C PHE A 353 -40.12 -3.51 11.83
N PRO A 354 -41.21 -3.04 12.48
CA PRO A 354 -42.53 -3.63 12.31
C PRO A 354 -43.13 -3.42 10.92
N ALA A 355 -42.74 -2.34 10.24
CA ALA A 355 -43.21 -2.01 8.89
C ALA A 355 -42.44 -2.80 7.81
N MET A 356 -41.14 -3.00 8.01
CA MET A 356 -40.29 -3.70 7.03
C MET A 356 -40.31 -5.22 7.16
N PHE A 357 -40.44 -5.74 8.39
CA PHE A 357 -40.35 -7.17 8.69
C PHE A 357 -41.63 -7.67 9.36
N ALA A 358 -42.78 -7.43 8.70
CA ALA A 358 -44.09 -7.76 9.25
C ALA A 358 -44.27 -9.26 9.56
N ASP A 359 -43.71 -10.13 8.71
CA ASP A 359 -43.86 -11.61 8.78
C ASP A 359 -42.65 -12.34 9.39
N SER A 360 -41.68 -11.60 9.94
CA SER A 360 -40.45 -12.18 10.50
C SER A 360 -40.70 -12.80 11.89
N ALA A 361 -40.11 -13.98 12.12
CA ALA A 361 -40.14 -14.65 13.43
C ALA A 361 -39.46 -13.82 14.54
N GLU A 362 -38.52 -12.95 14.15
CA GLU A 362 -37.75 -12.08 15.03
C GLU A 362 -38.55 -10.86 15.51
N ARG A 363 -39.74 -10.60 14.96
CA ARG A 363 -40.59 -9.44 15.31
C ARG A 363 -40.97 -9.41 16.79
N GLY A 364 -41.29 -10.56 17.38
CA GLY A 364 -41.57 -10.65 18.81
C GLY A 364 -40.36 -10.25 19.68
N ALA A 365 -39.18 -10.72 19.31
CA ALA A 365 -37.94 -10.39 20.01
C ALA A 365 -37.54 -8.91 19.82
N ALA A 366 -37.80 -8.33 18.64
CA ALA A 366 -37.55 -6.91 18.37
C ALA A 366 -38.50 -6.00 19.18
N ALA A 367 -39.81 -6.31 19.21
CA ALA A 367 -40.78 -5.57 20.00
C ALA A 367 -40.48 -5.63 21.50
N MET A 368 -40.03 -6.78 22.01
CA MET A 368 -39.65 -6.93 23.41
C MET A 368 -38.40 -6.09 23.76
N LEU A 369 -37.41 -6.07 22.87
CA LEU A 369 -36.22 -5.25 23.04
C LEU A 369 -36.56 -3.75 23.01
N ASP A 370 -37.44 -3.31 22.10
CA ASP A 370 -37.90 -1.92 22.02
C ASP A 370 -38.64 -1.52 23.30
N ALA A 371 -39.57 -2.35 23.77
CA ALA A 371 -40.31 -2.12 25.02
C ALA A 371 -39.36 -1.97 26.22
N ARG A 372 -38.34 -2.83 26.32
CA ARG A 372 -37.34 -2.78 27.40
C ARG A 372 -36.52 -1.48 27.35
N ILE A 373 -35.99 -1.12 26.18
CA ILE A 373 -35.20 0.12 26.02
C ILE A 373 -36.06 1.35 26.33
N CYS A 374 -37.32 1.36 25.88
CA CYS A 374 -38.25 2.45 26.13
C CYS A 374 -38.60 2.59 27.62
N ALA A 375 -38.82 1.48 28.31
CA ALA A 375 -39.15 1.46 29.74
C ALA A 375 -37.96 1.80 30.65
N GLU A 376 -36.77 1.26 30.35
CA GLU A 376 -35.61 1.35 31.25
C GLU A 376 -34.71 2.58 30.97
N HIS A 377 -34.65 3.07 29.72
CA HIS A 377 -33.63 4.04 29.33
C HIS A 377 -34.16 5.32 28.69
N THR A 378 -35.15 5.26 27.79
CA THR A 378 -35.66 6.49 27.14
C THR A 378 -36.85 7.12 27.85
N GLY A 379 -37.49 6.42 28.79
CA GLY A 379 -38.65 6.92 29.54
C GLY A 379 -39.95 7.02 28.73
N ASP A 380 -39.97 6.51 27.50
CA ASP A 380 -41.14 6.53 26.61
C ASP A 380 -42.12 5.41 27.00
N SER A 381 -42.84 5.66 28.08
CA SER A 381 -43.80 4.70 28.65
C SER A 381 -44.97 4.42 27.71
N THR A 382 -45.33 5.35 26.84
CA THR A 382 -46.39 5.19 25.84
C THR A 382 -46.04 4.14 24.80
N ARG A 383 -44.87 4.28 24.16
CA ARG A 383 -44.40 3.33 23.17
C ARG A 383 -44.12 1.95 23.78
N ALA A 384 -43.59 1.91 25.00
CA ALA A 384 -43.39 0.66 25.72
C ALA A 384 -44.71 -0.11 25.93
N ARG A 385 -45.82 0.58 26.28
CA ARG A 385 -47.15 -0.07 26.41
C ARG A 385 -47.64 -0.60 25.08
N GLU A 386 -47.55 0.19 24.02
CA GLU A 386 -48.01 -0.22 22.69
C GLU A 386 -47.32 -1.50 22.21
N GLN A 387 -46.01 -1.61 22.41
CA GLN A 387 -45.26 -2.82 22.07
C GLN A 387 -45.65 -4.02 22.95
N LEU A 388 -45.88 -3.81 24.25
CA LEU A 388 -46.35 -4.86 25.16
C LEU A 388 -47.78 -5.33 24.82
N ASP A 389 -48.67 -4.43 24.45
CA ASP A 389 -50.04 -4.74 23.99
C ASP A 389 -50.03 -5.57 22.70
N TRP A 390 -49.18 -5.19 21.76
CA TRP A 390 -49.00 -5.96 20.54
C TRP A 390 -48.44 -7.36 20.83
N LEU A 391 -47.46 -7.48 21.73
CA LEU A 391 -46.88 -8.76 22.16
C LEU A 391 -47.92 -9.65 22.83
N ALA A 392 -48.74 -9.11 23.73
CA ALA A 392 -49.79 -9.86 24.41
C ALA A 392 -50.83 -10.44 23.45
N LYS A 393 -51.14 -9.70 22.36
CA LYS A 393 -52.12 -10.12 21.36
C LYS A 393 -51.57 -11.12 20.34
N ASN A 394 -50.30 -10.98 19.93
CA ASN A 394 -49.75 -11.73 18.79
C ASN A 394 -48.75 -12.83 19.19
N VAL A 395 -48.14 -12.76 20.38
CA VAL A 395 -47.18 -13.76 20.87
C VAL A 395 -47.49 -14.15 22.32
N PRO A 396 -48.55 -14.94 22.58
CA PRO A 396 -49.02 -15.24 23.93
C PRO A 396 -47.97 -15.94 24.81
N ALA A 397 -47.05 -16.70 24.20
CA ALA A 397 -45.97 -17.39 24.91
C ALA A 397 -44.99 -16.43 25.61
N ILE A 398 -44.80 -15.20 25.08
CA ILE A 398 -43.89 -14.20 25.66
C ILE A 398 -44.49 -13.57 26.93
N VAL A 399 -45.81 -13.56 27.08
CA VAL A 399 -46.51 -12.98 28.25
C VAL A 399 -46.16 -13.70 29.54
N GLN A 400 -45.83 -15.00 29.47
CA GLN A 400 -45.40 -15.81 30.62
C GLN A 400 -43.93 -15.62 30.99
N SER A 401 -43.16 -14.85 30.21
CA SER A 401 -41.75 -14.60 30.51
C SER A 401 -41.57 -13.63 31.70
N GLU A 402 -40.54 -13.90 32.51
CA GLU A 402 -40.13 -13.01 33.60
C GLU A 402 -39.74 -11.61 33.08
N GLU A 403 -39.20 -11.55 31.85
CA GLU A 403 -38.80 -10.30 31.21
C GLU A 403 -40.03 -9.43 30.89
N TYR A 404 -41.12 -10.01 30.36
CA TYR A 404 -42.36 -9.28 30.09
C TYR A 404 -42.97 -8.69 31.37
N SER A 405 -43.04 -9.49 32.43
CA SER A 405 -43.62 -9.08 33.72
C SER A 405 -42.74 -8.06 34.47
N ARG A 406 -41.42 -8.06 34.25
CA ARG A 406 -40.53 -6.99 34.71
C ARG A 406 -40.79 -5.67 33.98
N VAL A 407 -40.81 -5.68 32.64
CA VAL A 407 -41.01 -4.46 31.85
C VAL A 407 -42.44 -3.90 32.05
N ALA A 408 -43.45 -4.76 32.15
CA ALA A 408 -44.83 -4.35 32.45
C ALA A 408 -44.96 -3.62 33.80
N ARG A 409 -44.22 -4.07 34.83
CA ARG A 409 -44.17 -3.40 36.15
C ARG A 409 -43.54 -2.01 36.07
N LEU A 410 -42.44 -1.88 35.32
CA LEU A 410 -41.75 -0.59 35.15
C LEU A 410 -42.63 0.48 34.47
N VAL A 411 -43.53 0.05 33.59
CA VAL A 411 -44.40 0.94 32.81
C VAL A 411 -45.77 1.17 33.49
N GLY A 412 -45.98 0.59 34.68
CA GLY A 412 -47.18 0.77 35.50
C GLY A 412 -48.42 0.02 34.99
N ARG A 413 -48.23 -1.07 34.24
CA ARG A 413 -49.34 -1.90 33.74
C ARG A 413 -49.71 -2.95 34.80
N SER A 414 -50.99 -3.01 35.18
CA SER A 414 -51.50 -4.12 36.00
C SER A 414 -51.48 -5.41 35.16
N LEU A 415 -50.73 -6.41 35.62
CA LEU A 415 -50.78 -7.78 35.10
C LEU A 415 -52.13 -8.37 35.52
N GLY A 416 -53.14 -8.21 34.68
CA GLY A 416 -54.50 -8.74 34.87
C GLY A 416 -54.67 -10.10 34.22
#